data_AF-A0A3D2I6F1-F1
#
_entry.id   AF-A0A3D2I6F1-F1
#
_cell.length_a   1.000
_cell.length_b   1.000
_cell.length_c   1.000
_cell.angle_alpha   90.00
_cell.angle_beta   90.00
_cell.angle_gamma   90.00
#
_symmetry.space_group_name_H-M   'P 1'
#
loop_
_entity.id
_entity.type
_entity.pdbx_description
1 polymer ?
#
loop_
_entity_poly.entity_id
_entity_poly.type
_entity_poly.pdbx_seq_one_letter_code
_entity_poly.pdbx_strand_id
1 'polypeptide(L)' 'MLNFTRKPRYDYNDLLEIVRLLRSAEGCPWDRVQTHQSIRRGLLEEAYEAAEAIDTEDAALLREELGDVL' A
#
# COMPACT_ATOMS: atom_id res chain seq x y z
N MET A 1 -4.44 20.42 -4.34
CA MET A 1 -5.27 19.28 -3.87
C MET A 1 -5.39 18.34 -5.05
N LEU A 2 -4.86 17.12 -4.95
CA LEU A 2 -4.85 16.18 -6.07
C LEU A 2 -6.29 15.81 -6.43
N ASN A 3 -6.65 15.89 -7.71
CA ASN A 3 -7.96 15.49 -8.20
C ASN A 3 -8.00 13.96 -8.30
N PHE A 4 -8.34 13.28 -7.20
CA PHE A 4 -8.59 11.84 -7.21
C PHE A 4 -10.10 11.57 -7.27
N THR A 5 -10.55 10.94 -8.35
CA THR A 5 -11.97 10.57 -8.52
C THR A 5 -12.27 9.35 -7.67
N ARG A 6 -13.16 9.50 -6.67
CA ARG A 6 -13.63 8.35 -5.90
C ARG A 6 -14.45 7.41 -6.77
N LYS A 7 -14.16 6.12 -6.67
CA LYS A 7 -14.86 5.05 -7.40
C LYS A 7 -15.55 4.10 -6.43
N PRO A 8 -16.66 3.46 -6.84
CA PRO A 8 -17.33 2.44 -6.03
C PRO A 8 -16.50 1.16 -5.88
N ARG A 9 -15.55 0.92 -6.78
CA ARG A 9 -14.58 -0.17 -6.73
C ARG A 9 -13.28 0.32 -7.35
N TYR A 10 -12.17 -0.09 -6.73
CA TYR A 10 -10.83 0.15 -7.24
C TYR A 10 -10.23 -1.16 -7.73
N ASP A 11 -9.36 -1.07 -8.72
CA ASP A 11 -8.54 -2.18 -9.18
C ASP A 11 -7.04 -1.86 -9.07
N TYR A 12 -6.20 -2.78 -9.53
CA TYR A 12 -4.75 -2.64 -9.48
C TYR A 12 -4.23 -1.39 -10.20
N ASN A 13 -4.85 -0.97 -11.31
CA ASN A 13 -4.42 0.22 -12.03
C ASN A 13 -4.70 1.49 -11.21
N ASP A 14 -5.76 1.49 -10.40
CA ASP A 14 -6.04 2.60 -9.51
C ASP A 14 -4.97 2.72 -8.40
N LEU A 15 -4.48 1.60 -7.87
CA LEU A 15 -3.36 1.60 -6.93
C LEU A 15 -2.10 2.22 -7.56
N LEU A 16 -1.75 1.80 -8.78
CA LEU A 16 -0.62 2.38 -9.51
C LEU A 16 -0.78 3.90 -9.73
N GLU A 17 -2.00 4.34 -10.06
CA GLU A 17 -2.29 5.75 -10.24
C GLU A 17 -2.17 6.54 -8.92
N ILE A 18 -2.62 5.98 -7.80
CA ILE A 18 -2.44 6.57 -6.46
C ILE A 18 -0.95 6.72 -6.15
N VAL A 19 -0.15 5.66 -6.31
CA VAL A 19 1.30 5.71 -6.06
C VAL A 19 1.97 6.74 -6.96
N ARG A 20 1.59 6.81 -8.24
CA ARG A 20 2.08 7.82 -9.19
C ARG A 20 1.76 9.24 -8.73
N LEU A 21 0.54 9.49 -8.25
CA LEU A 21 0.09 10.78 -7.75
C LEU A 21 0.82 11.18 -6.45
N LEU A 22 0.94 10.25 -5.49
CA LEU A 22 1.65 10.47 -4.23
C LEU A 22 3.13 10.80 -4.44
N ARG A 23 3.77 10.16 -5.41
CA ARG A 23 5.19 10.38 -5.76
C ARG A 23 5.43 11.50 -6.79
N SER A 24 4.38 12.16 -7.27
CA SER A 24 4.49 13.27 -8.23
C SER A 24 5.13 14.53 -7.60
N ALA A 25 5.50 15.52 -8.41
CA ALA A 25 6.12 16.76 -7.90
C ALA A 25 5.22 17.53 -6.92
N GLU A 26 3.90 17.46 -7.10
CA GLU A 26 2.89 18.06 -6.21
C GLU A 26 2.33 17.07 -5.17
N GLY A 27 2.89 15.84 -5.14
CA GLY A 27 2.47 14.77 -4.26
C GLY A 27 2.96 14.92 -2.82
N CYS A 28 2.77 13.86 -2.04
CA CYS A 28 3.18 13.82 -0.64
C CYS A 28 4.71 13.87 -0.52
N PRO A 29 5.29 14.83 0.25
CA PRO A 29 6.74 14.91 0.41
C PRO A 29 7.37 13.66 1.01
N TRP A 30 6.66 12.96 1.90
CA TRP A 30 7.15 11.73 2.53
C TRP A 30 7.24 10.57 1.53
N ASP A 31 6.22 10.37 0.69
CA ASP A 31 6.20 9.31 -0.32
C ASP A 31 7.27 9.51 -1.38
N ARG A 32 7.48 10.76 -1.81
CA ARG A 32 8.48 11.12 -2.82
C ARG A 32 9.91 10.75 -2.45
N VAL A 33 10.26 10.86 -1.17
CA VAL A 33 11.63 10.59 -0.70
C VAL A 33 11.86 9.12 -0.35
N GLN A 34 10.82 8.27 -0.37
CA GLN A 34 10.98 6.85 -0.07
C GLN A 34 11.83 6.14 -1.12
N THR A 35 12.71 5.27 -0.64
CA THR A 35 13.54 4.33 -1.40
C THR A 35 13.21 2.90 -1.00
N HIS A 36 13.67 1.90 -1.77
CA HIS A 36 13.52 0.50 -1.36
C HIS A 36 14.10 0.22 0.03
N GLN A 37 15.19 0.91 0.39
CA GLN A 37 15.83 0.79 1.70
C GLN A 37 14.97 1.37 2.82
N SER A 38 14.31 2.52 2.60
CA SER A 38 13.50 3.16 3.65
C SER A 38 12.20 2.40 3.92
N ILE A 39 11.59 1.81 2.88
CA ILE A 39 10.33 1.04 3.02
C ILE A 39 10.56 -0.42 3.44
N ARG A 40 11.80 -0.93 3.37
CA ARG A 40 12.12 -2.33 3.69
C ARG A 40 11.57 -2.78 5.04
N ARG A 41 11.58 -1.89 6.03
CA ARG A 41 11.07 -2.21 7.36
C ARG A 41 9.56 -2.50 7.32
N GLY A 42 8.78 -1.58 6.77
CA GLY A 42 7.33 -1.76 6.63
C GLY A 42 7.00 -3.01 5.80
N LEU A 43 7.67 -3.20 4.66
CA LEU A 43 7.48 -4.41 3.85
C LEU A 43 7.70 -5.72 4.63
N LEU A 44 8.68 -5.76 5.53
CA LEU A 44 8.91 -6.94 6.37
C LEU A 44 7.84 -7.07 7.45
N GLU A 45 7.43 -5.96 8.07
CA GLU A 45 6.35 -5.93 9.07
C GLU A 45 5.05 -6.48 8.46
N GLU A 46 4.56 -5.93 7.35
CA GLU A 46 3.31 -6.40 6.71
C GLU A 46 3.41 -7.85 6.21
N ALA A 47 4.60 -8.29 5.77
CA ALA A 47 4.80 -9.68 5.37
C ALA A 47 4.71 -10.65 6.56
N TYR A 48 5.14 -10.24 7.75
CA TYR A 48 4.95 -11.03 8.98
C TYR A 48 3.50 -11.02 9.44
N GLU A 49 2.80 -9.89 9.32
CA GLU A 49 1.37 -9.79 9.65
C GLU A 49 0.52 -10.65 8.71
N ALA A 50 0.83 -10.67 7.41
CA ALA A 50 0.21 -11.58 6.45
C ALA A 50 0.48 -13.06 6.79
N ALA A 51 1.67 -13.39 7.28
CA ALA A 51 2.00 -14.74 7.73
C ALA A 51 1.21 -15.13 9.00
N GLU A 52 1.10 -14.21 9.97
CA GLU A 52 0.28 -14.39 11.17
C GLU A 52 -1.20 -14.63 10.81
N ALA A 53 -1.72 -13.90 9.82
CA ALA A 53 -3.09 -14.09 9.34
C ALA A 53 -3.32 -15.50 8.76
N ILE A 54 -2.32 -16.08 8.10
CA ILE A 54 -2.36 -17.48 7.63
C ILE A 54 -2.36 -18.44 8.81
N ASP A 55 -1.44 -18.26 9.76
CA ASP A 55 -1.27 -19.14 10.92
C ASP A 55 -2.50 -19.13 11.84
N THR A 56 -3.23 -18.03 11.87
CA THR A 56 -4.45 -17.85 12.70
C THR A 56 -5.76 -18.11 11.93
N GLU A 57 -5.69 -18.47 10.65
CA GLU A 57 -6.85 -18.65 9.76
C GLU A 57 -7.77 -17.41 9.67
N ASP A 58 -7.22 -16.21 9.87
CA ASP A 58 -7.97 -14.95 9.80
C ASP A 58 -8.00 -14.40 8.37
N ALA A 59 -9.08 -14.71 7.65
CA ALA A 59 -9.29 -14.25 6.28
C ALA A 59 -9.50 -12.73 6.16
N ALA A 60 -9.96 -12.06 7.22
CA ALA A 60 -10.17 -10.62 7.20
C ALA A 60 -8.83 -9.89 7.30
N LEU A 61 -7.97 -10.32 8.24
CA LEU A 61 -6.61 -9.83 8.41
C LEU A 61 -5.78 -10.14 7.16
N LEU A 62 -5.84 -11.37 6.63
CA LEU A 62 -5.08 -11.74 5.45
C LEU A 62 -5.40 -10.84 4.24
N ARG A 63 -6.66 -10.42 4.09
CA ARG A 63 -7.07 -9.50 3.02
C ARG A 63 -6.53 -8.09 3.22
N GLU A 64 -6.40 -7.65 4.47
CA GLU A 64 -5.86 -6.34 4.85
C GLU A 64 -4.36 -6.30 4.57
N GLU A 65 -3.60 -7.25 5.12
CA GLU A 65 -2.14 -7.26 5.02
C GLU A 65 -1.63 -7.52 3.60
N LEU A 66 -2.32 -8.37 2.83
CA LEU A 66 -2.01 -8.50 1.41
C LEU A 66 -2.28 -7.21 0.63
N GLY A 67 -3.15 -6.34 1.13
CA GLY A 67 -3.37 -5.00 0.60
C GLY A 67 -2.21 -4.06 0.89
N ASP A 68 -1.64 -4.12 2.09
CA ASP A 68 -0.52 -3.26 2.52
C ASP A 68 0.84 -3.71 1.94
N VAL A 69 0.98 -5.00 1.60
CA VAL A 69 2.12 -5.53 0.84
C VAL A 69 2.12 -5.08 -0.63
N LEU A 70 0.96 -4.80 -1.22
CA LEU A 70 0.77 -4.49 -2.65
C LEU A 70 1.04 -3.01 -3.00
#